data_AF-A0A919KKQ9-F1
#
_entry.id   AF-A0A919KKQ9-F1
#
_cell.length_a   1.000
_cell.length_b   1.000
_cell.length_c   1.000
_cell.angle_alpha   90.00
_cell.angle_beta   90.00
_cell.angle_gamma   90.00
#
_symmetry.space_group_name_H-M   'P 1'
#
loop_
_entity.id
_entity.type
_entity.pdbx_description
1 polymer ?
#
loop_
_entity_poly.entity_id
_entity_poly.type
_entity_poly.pdbx_seq_one_letter_code
_entity_poly.pdbx_strand_id
1 'polypeptide(L)' 'MSRVHRGRLTIERPGKPGLYMLPAGMPAGWEVIGTVTDADGTGALVRNIRTGIYCRANAGAIRSLPQHKVQAALDAHP' A
#
# COMPACT_ATOMS: atom_id res chain seq x y z
N MET A 1 -16.49 16.78 8.10
CA MET A 1 -15.39 16.15 7.33
C MET A 1 -15.94 14.94 6.60
N SER A 2 -16.01 15.02 5.28
CA SER A 2 -16.87 14.24 4.38
C SER A 2 -16.50 12.76 4.27
N ARG A 3 -17.52 11.91 4.43
CA ARG A 3 -17.52 10.43 4.45
C ARG A 3 -17.34 9.77 3.07
N VAL A 4 -17.05 10.54 2.02
CA VAL A 4 -17.32 10.12 0.63
C VAL A 4 -16.18 9.29 -0.01
N HIS A 5 -14.94 9.37 0.49
CA HIS A 5 -13.80 8.66 -0.11
C HIS A 5 -13.27 7.48 0.71
N ARG A 6 -13.85 7.17 1.88
CA ARG A 6 -13.38 6.03 2.71
C ARG A 6 -13.57 4.66 2.04
N GLY A 7 -14.28 4.54 0.93
CA GLY A 7 -14.76 3.26 0.42
C GLY A 7 -13.76 2.41 -0.37
N ARG A 8 -12.91 3.03 -1.20
CA ARG A 8 -12.21 2.28 -2.25
C ARG A 8 -10.69 2.40 -2.11
N LEU A 9 -10.06 1.24 -1.95
CA LEU A 9 -8.62 1.07 -2.04
C LEU A 9 -8.35 0.26 -3.31
N THR A 10 -7.49 0.76 -4.18
CA THR A 10 -7.12 0.09 -5.43
C THR A 10 -5.65 -0.30 -5.39
N ILE A 11 -5.33 -1.47 -5.95
CA ILE A 11 -3.97 -2.01 -5.96
C ILE A 11 -3.58 -2.31 -7.40
N GLU A 12 -2.38 -1.90 -7.77
CA GLU A 12 -1.76 -2.21 -9.07
C GLU A 12 -0.51 -3.08 -8.84
N ARG A 13 -0.47 -4.26 -9.47
CA ARG A 13 0.65 -5.22 -9.43
C ARG A 13 1.20 -5.44 -10.85
N PRO A 14 2.50 -5.20 -11.12
CA PRO A 14 3.56 -4.77 -10.19
C PRO A 14 3.52 -3.27 -9.85
N GLY A 15 2.64 -2.49 -10.47
CA GLY A 15 2.55 -1.04 -10.27
C GLY A 15 3.86 -0.30 -10.62
N LYS A 16 4.04 0.91 -10.08
CA LYS A 16 5.28 1.70 -10.18
C LYS A 16 5.76 2.17 -8.78
N PRO A 17 6.06 1.24 -7.85
CA PRO A 17 6.44 1.60 -6.49
C PRO A 17 7.70 2.48 -6.39
N GLY A 18 8.59 2.38 -7.38
CA GLY A 18 9.81 3.20 -7.48
C GLY A 18 9.57 4.70 -7.60
N LEU A 19 8.34 5.13 -7.93
CA LEU A 19 7.96 6.56 -7.92
C LEU A 19 7.71 7.10 -6.50
N TYR A 20 7.36 6.20 -5.56
CA TYR A 20 6.95 6.57 -4.21
C TYR A 20 7.96 6.17 -3.16
N MET A 21 8.88 5.27 -3.51
CA MET A 21 9.89 4.75 -2.61
C MET A 21 11.20 4.46 -3.35
N LEU A 22 12.31 4.95 -2.80
CA LEU A 22 13.64 4.61 -3.30
C LEU A 22 13.96 3.14 -2.94
N PRO A 23 14.51 2.32 -3.86
CA PRO A 23 14.83 0.91 -3.63
C PRO A 23 15.72 0.66 -2.41
N ALA A 24 16.60 1.61 -2.07
CA ALA A 24 17.52 1.52 -0.93
C ALA A 24 16.91 1.97 0.42
N GLY A 25 15.65 2.45 0.44
CA GLY A 25 15.03 3.06 1.61
C GLY A 25 14.11 2.15 2.42
N MET A 26 13.89 0.90 2.01
CA MET A 26 12.99 0.00 2.72
C MET A 26 13.67 -0.57 3.98
N PRO A 27 13.05 -0.46 5.17
CA PRO A 27 13.54 -1.18 6.34
C PRO A 27 13.54 -2.69 6.08
N ALA A 28 14.53 -3.40 6.64
CA ALA A 28 14.57 -4.86 6.57
C ALA A 28 13.28 -5.47 7.14
N GLY A 29 12.78 -6.54 6.50
CA GLY A 29 11.55 -7.20 6.91
C GLY A 29 10.27 -6.65 6.26
N TRP A 30 10.40 -5.82 5.22
CA TRP A 30 9.27 -5.40 4.41
C TRP A 30 9.45 -5.79 2.95
N GLU A 31 8.37 -6.22 2.31
CA GLU A 31 8.29 -6.51 0.88
C GLU A 31 7.46 -5.43 0.16
N VAL A 32 7.90 -5.05 -1.04
CA VAL A 32 7.14 -4.14 -1.91
C VAL A 32 6.31 -4.99 -2.86
N ILE A 33 5.00 -4.82 -2.83
CA ILE A 33 4.04 -5.63 -3.60
C ILE A 33 3.56 -4.90 -4.85
N GLY A 34 3.48 -3.58 -4.79
CA GLY A 34 3.02 -2.79 -5.92
C GLY A 34 2.69 -1.35 -5.54
N THR A 35 1.65 -0.80 -6.15
CA THR A 35 1.16 0.56 -5.87
C THR A 35 -0.24 0.48 -5.30
N VAL A 36 -0.52 1.30 -4.29
CA VAL A 36 -1.83 1.41 -3.65
C VAL A 36 -2.32 2.85 -3.70
N THR A 37 -3.58 3.02 -4.04
CA THR A 37 -4.29 4.30 -3.95
C THR A 37 -5.46 4.14 -2.99
N ASP A 38 -5.52 5.00 -1.98
CA ASP A 38 -6.66 5.12 -1.07
C ASP A 38 -7.15 6.58 -0.99
N ALA A 39 -8.00 6.90 -0.02
CA ALA A 39 -8.54 8.25 0.19
C ALA A 39 -7.48 9.33 0.47
N ASP A 40 -6.37 8.94 1.09
CA ASP A 40 -5.26 9.82 1.48
C ASP A 40 -4.21 9.96 0.36
N GLY A 41 -4.32 9.20 -0.74
CA GLY A 41 -3.46 9.30 -1.91
C GLY A 41 -2.79 7.99 -2.36
N THR A 42 -1.81 8.12 -3.26
CA THR A 42 -1.10 7.00 -3.89
C THR A 42 0.29 6.82 -3.29
N GLY A 43 0.70 5.56 -3.12
CA GLY A 43 2.04 5.21 -2.64
C GLY A 43 2.41 3.77 -2.95
N ALA A 44 3.59 3.34 -2.51
CA ALA A 44 4.00 1.95 -2.61
C ALA A 44 3.19 1.10 -1.64
N LEU A 45 2.60 0.01 -2.14
CA LEU A 45 2.01 -1.03 -1.31
C LEU A 45 3.13 -1.89 -0.76
N VAL A 46 3.26 -1.91 0.54
CA VAL A 46 4.28 -2.67 1.24
C VAL A 46 3.64 -3.62 2.24
N ARG A 47 4.26 -4.76 2.49
CA ARG A 47 3.83 -5.72 3.50
C ARG A 47 4.98 -6.03 4.44
N ASN A 48 4.68 -6.07 5.72
CA ASN A 48 5.62 -6.56 6.70
C ASN A 48 5.66 -8.09 6.64
N ILE A 49 6.82 -8.68 6.37
CA ILE A 49 6.92 -10.14 6.19
C ILE A 49 6.73 -10.91 7.51
N ARG A 50 6.95 -10.26 8.66
CA ARG A 50 6.82 -10.88 9.98
C ARG A 50 5.38 -10.86 10.50
N THR A 51 4.67 -9.76 10.28
CA THR A 51 3.30 -9.58 10.80
C THR A 51 2.22 -9.75 9.74
N GLY A 52 2.60 -9.73 8.46
CA GLY A 52 1.66 -9.77 7.33
C GLY A 52 0.91 -8.48 7.08
N ILE A 53 1.15 -7.42 7.86
CA ILE A 53 0.40 -6.15 7.77
C ILE A 53 0.77 -5.40 6.50
N TYR A 54 -0.24 -4.99 5.75
CA TYR A 54 -0.13 -4.12 4.60
C TYR A 54 -0.15 -2.64 4.99
N CYS A 55 0.76 -1.88 4.42
CA CYS A 55 0.92 -0.46 4.62
C CYS A 55 1.12 0.27 3.29
N ARG A 56 0.89 1.58 3.28
CA ARG A 56 1.34 2.48 2.23
C ARG A 56 2.64 3.16 2.66
N ALA A 57 3.64 3.11 1.79
CA ALA A 57 4.86 3.90 1.93
C ALA A 57 4.85 5.06 0.92
N ASN A 58 5.12 6.28 1.38
CA ASN A 58 5.26 7.47 0.53
C ASN A 58 6.13 8.53 1.21
N ALA A 59 7.08 9.13 0.48
CA ALA A 59 7.90 10.26 0.93
C ALA A 59 8.54 10.08 2.32
N GLY A 60 9.03 8.86 2.63
CA GLY A 60 9.67 8.55 3.91
C GLY A 60 8.72 8.20 5.06
N ALA A 61 7.41 8.20 4.84
CA ALA A 61 6.40 7.77 5.82
C ALA A 61 5.80 6.40 5.45
N ILE A 62 5.47 5.61 6.47
CA ILE A 62 4.73 4.34 6.35
C ILE A 62 3.45 4.44 7.17
N ARG A 63 2.31 4.16 6.55
CA ARG A 63 0.99 4.17 7.19
C ARG A 63 0.29 2.83 7.02
N SER A 64 -0.23 2.28 8.12
CA SER A 64 -1.03 1.06 8.08
C SER A 64 -2.35 1.28 7.34
N LEU A 65 -2.71 0.32 6.49
CA LEU A 65 -3.94 0.35 5.71
C LEU A 65 -5.03 -0.49 6.39
N PRO A 66 -6.33 -0.28 6.05
CA PRO A 66 -7.38 -1.20 6.45
C PRO A 66 -7.18 -2.56 5.77
N GLN A 67 -6.74 -3.57 6.53
CA GLN A 67 -6.33 -4.88 6.00
C GLN A 67 -7.44 -5.58 5.21
N HIS A 68 -8.68 -5.50 5.68
CA HIS A 68 -9.84 -6.08 4.99
C HIS A 68 -10.06 -5.50 3.58
N LYS A 69 -9.69 -4.23 3.35
CA LYS A 69 -9.81 -3.60 2.02
C LYS A 69 -8.66 -3.98 1.10
N VAL A 70 -7.46 -4.08 1.68
CA VAL A 70 -6.30 -4.57 0.93
C VAL A 70 -6.55 -5.99 0.45
N GLN A 71 -7.03 -6.87 1.34
CA GLN A 71 -7.36 -8.24 0.96
C GLN A 71 -8.43 -8.29 -0.14
N ALA A 72 -9.55 -7.59 0.04
CA ALA A 72 -10.60 -7.53 -0.98
C ALA A 72 -10.10 -7.00 -2.34
N ALA A 73 -9.18 -6.03 -2.34
CA ALA A 73 -8.59 -5.49 -3.56
C ALA A 73 -7.57 -6.45 -4.21
N LEU A 74 -6.85 -7.24 -3.40
CA LEU A 74 -5.95 -8.29 -3.90
C LEU A 74 -6.75 -9.46 -4.51
N ASP A 75 -7.84 -9.86 -3.86
CA ASP A 75 -8.70 -10.94 -4.34
C ASP A 75 -9.45 -10.57 -5.63
N ALA A 76 -9.77 -9.28 -5.82
CA ALA A 76 -10.44 -8.77 -7.01
C ALA A 76 -9.52 -8.71 -8.26
N HIS A 77 -8.20 -8.72 -8.07
CA HIS A 77 -7.22 -8.60 -9.16
C HIS A 77 -6.05 -9.56 -8.92
N PRO A 78 -6.17 -10.86 -9.30
CA PRO A 78 -5.16 -11.89 -9.05
C PRO A 78 -3.80 -11.62 -9.71
#